data_AF-A0A7V5ZEP9-F1
#
_entry.id   AF-A0A7V5ZEP9-F1
#
_cell.length_a   1.000
_cell.length_b   1.000
_cell.length_c   1.000
_cell.angle_alpha   90.00
_cell.angle_beta   90.00
_cell.angle_gamma   90.00
#
_symmetry.space_group_name_H-M   'P 1'
#
loop_
_entity.id
_entity.type
_entity.pdbx_description
1 polymer ?
#
loop_
_entity_poly.entity_id
_entity_poly.type
_entity_poly.pdbx_seq_one_letter_code
_entity_poly.pdbx_strand_id
1 'polypeptide(L)' 'MLIPDAIRKRLAELDEADARKFGLDVAREFALRARTLTQGIYLMPPFGNHKVAEAVIEVLTD' A
#
# COMPACT_ATOMS: atom_id res chain seq x y z
N MET A 1 -10.82 8.86 6.29
CA MET A 1 -9.47 8.35 6.00
C MET A 1 -8.80 9.35 5.06
N LEU A 2 -7.61 9.86 5.39
CA LEU A 2 -6.92 10.87 4.60
C LEU A 2 -5.66 10.26 3.96
N ILE A 3 -5.50 10.42 2.65
CA ILE A 3 -4.24 10.08 1.97
C ILE A 3 -3.31 11.29 2.09
N PRO A 4 -2.05 11.14 2.56
CA PRO A 4 -1.10 12.25 2.65
C PRO A 4 -0.95 12.98 1.31
N ASP A 5 -0.84 14.31 1.36
CA ASP A 5 -0.88 15.15 0.16
C ASP A 5 0.20 14.81 -0.87
N ALA A 6 1.41 14.45 -0.43
CA ALA A 6 2.49 14.06 -1.34
C ALA A 6 2.12 12.80 -2.15
N ILE A 7 1.54 11.79 -1.50
CA ILE A 7 1.10 10.54 -2.14
C ILE A 7 -0.08 10.83 -3.08
N ARG A 8 -1.05 11.61 -2.61
CA ARG A 8 -2.24 11.97 -3.37
C ARG A 8 -1.90 12.74 -4.65
N LYS A 9 -1.02 13.75 -4.55
CA LYS A 9 -0.57 14.53 -5.71
C LYS A 9 0.17 13.63 -6.69
N ARG A 10 1.06 12.78 -6.20
CA ARG A 10 1.82 11.87 -7.07
C ARG A 10 0.94 10.89 -7.83
N LEU A 11 -0.06 10.31 -7.17
CA LEU A 11 -1.05 9.44 -7.82
C LEU A 11 -1.81 10.14 -8.95
N ALA A 12 -2.11 11.43 -8.80
CA ALA A 12 -2.87 12.19 -9.80
C ALA A 12 -2.06 12.54 -11.06
N GLU A 13 -0.73 12.43 -11.01
CA GLU A 13 0.18 12.71 -12.14
C GLU A 13 0.51 11.47 -12.97
N LEU A 14 0.18 10.27 -12.46
CA LEU A 14 0.51 8.99 -13.09
C LEU A 14 -0.67 8.47 -13.91
N ASP A 15 -0.38 7.66 -14.92
CA ASP A 15 -1.42 6.86 -15.57
C ASP A 15 -1.96 5.78 -14.62
N GLU A 16 -3.06 5.12 -15.00
CA GLU A 16 -3.73 4.16 -14.12
C GLU A 16 -2.80 3.00 -13.69
N ALA A 17 -1.97 2.50 -14.61
CA ALA A 17 -1.09 1.37 -14.35
C ALA A 17 0.04 1.76 -13.39
N ASP A 18 0.68 2.89 -13.64
CA ASP A 18 1.75 3.43 -12.81
C ASP A 18 1.23 3.91 -11.46
N ALA A 19 0.04 4.52 -11.40
CA ALA A 19 -0.60 4.92 -10.15
C ALA A 19 -0.91 3.71 -9.28
N ARG A 20 -1.42 2.63 -9.87
CA ARG A 20 -1.68 1.38 -9.14
C ARG A 20 -0.40 0.77 -8.60
N LYS A 21 0.65 0.72 -9.42
CA LYS A 21 1.98 0.23 -9.01
C LYS A 21 2.55 1.08 -7.87
N PHE A 22 2.56 2.40 -8.03
CA PHE A 22 3.05 3.34 -7.02
C PHE A 22 2.28 3.22 -5.70
N GLY A 23 0.96 3.15 -5.73
CA GLY A 23 0.15 2.97 -4.53
C GLY A 23 0.45 1.68 -3.79
N LEU A 24 0.70 0.59 -4.52
CA LEU A 24 1.09 -0.69 -3.95
C LEU A 24 2.50 -0.63 -3.32
N ASP A 25 3.46 0.01 -3.99
CA ASP A 25 4.82 0.17 -3.49
C ASP A 25 4.84 1.01 -2.20
N VAL A 26 4.04 2.08 -2.14
CA VAL A 26 3.85 2.88 -0.92
C VAL A 26 3.25 2.05 0.22
N ALA A 27 2.26 1.21 -0.08
CA ALA A 27 1.63 0.35 0.93
C ALA A 27 2.61 -0.71 1.47
N ARG A 28 3.44 -1.30 0.60
CA ARG A 28 4.52 -2.23 0.97
C ARG A 28 5.56 -1.58 1.86
N GLU A 29 6.04 -0.40 1.49
CA GLU A 29 6.99 0.37 2.29
C GLU A 29 6.41 0.70 3.67
N PHE A 30 5.15 1.11 3.71
CA PHE A 30 4.46 1.38 4.96
C PHE A 30 4.37 0.13 5.85
N ALA A 31 3.99 -1.02 5.29
CA ALA A 31 3.89 -2.27 6.02
C ALA A 31 5.25 -2.72 6.60
N LEU A 32 6.32 -2.63 5.80
CA LEU A 32 7.69 -2.91 6.25
C LEU A 32 8.12 -2.03 7.42
N ARG A 33 7.79 -0.73 7.38
CA ARG A 33 8.07 0.19 8.50
C ARG A 33 7.20 -0.10 9.71
N ALA A 34 5.93 -0.43 9.51
CA ALA A 34 5.00 -0.74 10.60
C ALA A 34 5.40 -2.01 11.38
N ARG A 35 6.03 -2.99 10.71
CA ARG A 35 6.56 -4.22 11.32
C ARG A 35 7.54 -3.96 12.47
N THR A 36 8.29 -2.85 12.44
CA THR A 36 9.25 -2.51 13.52
C THR A 36 8.61 -1.74 14.67
N LEU A 37 7.37 -1.29 14.51
CA LEU A 37 6.66 -0.42 15.46
C LEU A 37 5.47 -1.10 16.15
N THR A 38 5.01 -2.23 15.62
CA THR A 38 3.77 -2.90 16.05
C THR A 38 3.91 -4.42 15.97
N GLN A 39 3.10 -5.17 16.73
CA GLN A 39 3.06 -6.64 16.63
C GLN A 39 2.31 -7.17 15.40
N GLY A 40 1.62 -6.32 14.65
CA GLY A 40 0.84 -6.72 13.48
C GLY A 40 0.04 -5.58 12.87
N ILE A 41 -0.43 -5.79 11.65
CA ILE A 41 -1.25 -4.85 10.90
C ILE A 41 -2.53 -5.51 10.41
N TYR A 42 -3.62 -4.73 10.35
CA TYR A 42 -4.84 -5.12 9.68
C TYR A 42 -4.86 -4.50 8.27
N LEU A 43 -5.07 -5.34 7.26
CA LEU A 43 -5.19 -4.90 5.86
C LEU A 43 -6.62 -5.10 5.38
N MET A 44 -7.21 -4.02 4.88
CA MET A 44 -8.52 -4.05 4.22
C MET A 44 -8.33 -4.00 2.70
N PRO A 45 -8.65 -5.08 1.96
CA PRO A 45 -8.53 -5.07 0.51
C PRO A 45 -9.51 -4.07 -0.11
N PRO A 46 -9.06 -3.19 -1.02
CA PRO A 46 -9.94 -2.27 -1.70
C PRO A 46 -10.88 -3.04 -2.63
N PHE A 47 -12.16 -2.63 -2.64
CA PHE A 47 -13.18 -3.14 -3.58
C PHE A 47 -13.34 -4.66 -3.60
N GLY A 48 -13.05 -5.35 -2.49
CA GLY A 48 -13.12 -6.81 -2.40
C GLY A 48 -12.01 -7.55 -3.16
N ASN A 49 -10.99 -6.86 -3.66
CA ASN A 49 -9.88 -7.47 -4.39
C ASN A 49 -8.76 -7.90 -3.43
N HIS A 50 -8.82 -9.14 -2.95
CA HIS A 50 -7.84 -9.69 -2.00
C HIS A 50 -6.39 -9.67 -2.51
N LYS A 51 -6.19 -9.73 -3.84
CA LYS A 51 -4.84 -9.74 -4.45
C LYS A 51 -4.00 -8.51 -4.09
N VAL A 52 -4.64 -7.36 -3.83
CA VAL A 52 -3.94 -6.15 -3.41
C VAL A 52 -3.39 -6.32 -1.99
N ALA A 53 -4.16 -6.94 -1.09
CA ALA A 53 -3.70 -7.21 0.27
C ALA A 53 -2.60 -8.28 0.29
N GLU A 54 -2.75 -9.36 -0.49
CA GLU A 54 -1.73 -10.40 -0.67
C GLU A 54 -0.40 -9.80 -1.11
N ALA A 55 -0.40 -8.94 -2.12
CA ALA A 55 0.80 -8.30 -2.63
C ALA A 55 1.52 -7.39 -1.60
N VAL A 56 0.82 -6.92 -0.56
CA VAL A 56 1.41 -6.21 0.58
C VAL A 56 1.93 -7.17 1.65
N ILE A 57 1.25 -8.31 1.84
CA ILE A 57 1.68 -9.34 2.81
C ILE A 57 2.95 -10.05 2.33
N GLU A 58 3.12 -10.26 1.03
CA GLU A 58 4.30 -10.92 0.44
C GLU A 58 5.63 -10.29 0.90
N VAL A 59 5.70 -8.96 1.04
CA VAL A 59 6.92 -8.28 1.49
C VAL A 59 7.19 -8.43 3.00
N LEU A 60 6.25 -9.01 3.76
CA LEU A 60 6.38 -9.25 5.20
C LEU A 60 6.81 -10.69 5.53
N THR A 61 6.73 -11.58 4.55
CA THR A 61 7.00 -13.02 4.72
C THR A 61 8.44 -13.43 4.34
N ASP A 62 9.23 -12.48 3.84
CA ASP A 62 10.69 -12.58 3.73
C ASP A 62 11.39 -12.25 5.07
#